data_AF-A0A1T2KUM5-F1
#
_entry.id   AF-A0A1T2KUM5-F1
#
_cell.length_a   1.000
_cell.length_b   1.000
_cell.length_c   1.000
_cell.angle_alpha   90.00
_cell.angle_beta   90.00
_cell.angle_gamma   90.00
#
_symmetry.space_group_name_H-M   'P 1'
#
loop_
_entity.id
_entity.type
_entity.pdbx_description
1 polymer ?
#
loop_
_entity_poly.entity_id
_entity_poly.type
_entity_poly.pdbx_seq_one_letter_code
_entity_poly.pdbx_strand_id
1 'polypeptide(L)'
;MTEPRIIKKYPNRRLYDTELSRYITLADIRELVMKGVNFQVIDTNSKEDLTRSILLQIMLEEESGGHPLFSANMLSQIIRFYDDTFQGMFARYLEESLTMFAKQQEQLGSTMGTDPMKAMTDLAQRNMQMWADMQNSSFKAAGFKPGQDDNSSK
;
A
#
# COMPACT_ATOMS: atom_id res chain seq x y z
N MET A 1 -19.86 -1.40 5.42
CA MET A 1 -18.95 -2.25 4.61
C MET A 1 -19.65 -2.50 3.30
N THR A 2 -19.02 -2.17 2.18
CA THR A 2 -19.60 -2.38 0.85
C THR A 2 -19.68 -3.87 0.55
N GLU A 3 -20.81 -4.34 0.05
CA GLU A 3 -20.95 -5.75 -0.37
C GLU A 3 -19.93 -6.08 -1.49
N PRO A 4 -19.36 -7.29 -1.49
CA PRO A 4 -18.38 -7.67 -2.51
C PRO A 4 -19.04 -7.76 -3.89
N ARG A 5 -18.36 -7.25 -4.91
CA ARG A 5 -18.76 -7.41 -6.31
C ARG A 5 -18.77 -8.89 -6.69
N ILE A 6 -19.89 -9.37 -7.22
CA ILE A 6 -20.04 -10.80 -7.54
C ILE A 6 -19.62 -11.07 -8.98
N ILE A 7 -18.66 -11.98 -9.15
CA ILE A 7 -18.25 -12.56 -10.42
C ILE A 7 -18.75 -14.00 -10.46
N LYS A 8 -19.52 -14.36 -11.49
CA LYS A 8 -20.03 -15.72 -11.67
C LYS A 8 -19.12 -16.49 -12.61
N LYS A 9 -18.61 -17.64 -12.16
CA LYS A 9 -17.84 -18.56 -13.00
C LYS A 9 -18.75 -19.64 -13.58
N TYR A 10 -18.76 -19.73 -14.91
CA TYR A 10 -19.50 -20.72 -15.67
C TYR A 10 -18.58 -21.88 -16.12
N PRO A 11 -19.14 -23.08 -16.41
CA PRO A 11 -18.35 -24.28 -16.72
C PRO A 11 -17.44 -24.16 -17.95
N ASN A 12 -17.81 -23.33 -18.92
CA ASN A 12 -17.03 -23.10 -20.15
C ASN A 12 -15.87 -22.10 -19.97
N ARG A 13 -15.29 -22.05 -18.76
CA ARG A 13 -14.23 -21.11 -18.34
C ARG A 13 -14.62 -19.63 -18.42
N ARG A 14 -15.88 -19.28 -18.68
CA ARG A 14 -16.34 -17.88 -18.75
C ARG A 14 -16.57 -17.31 -17.36
N LEU A 15 -16.18 -16.05 -17.20
CA LEU A 15 -16.43 -15.25 -16.01
C LEU A 15 -17.44 -14.16 -16.38
N TYR A 16 -18.47 -13.98 -15.56
CA TYR A 16 -19.51 -12.98 -15.78
C TYR A 16 -19.54 -12.01 -14.62
N ASP A 17 -19.41 -10.73 -14.93
CA ASP A 17 -19.48 -9.66 -13.97
C ASP A 17 -20.93 -9.22 -13.76
N THR A 18 -21.43 -9.34 -12.53
CA THR A 18 -22.82 -8.96 -12.22
C THR A 18 -23.04 -7.46 -12.16
N GLU A 19 -21.99 -6.66 -11.92
CA GLU A 19 -22.08 -5.21 -11.83
C GLU A 19 -22.02 -4.57 -13.22
N LEU A 20 -21.10 -5.04 -14.08
CA LEU A 20 -21.00 -4.57 -15.48
C LEU A 20 -21.94 -5.31 -16.44
N SER A 21 -22.62 -6.36 -15.97
CA SER A 21 -23.52 -7.18 -16.78
C SER A 21 -22.89 -7.69 -18.08
N ARG A 22 -21.62 -8.15 -18.01
CA ARG A 22 -20.88 -8.63 -19.18
C ARG A 22 -19.92 -9.76 -18.82
N TYR A 23 -19.53 -10.53 -19.83
CA TYR A 23 -18.42 -11.46 -19.70
C TYR A 23 -17.10 -10.70 -19.59
N ILE A 24 -16.23 -11.20 -18.71
CA ILE A 24 -14.91 -10.65 -18.43
C ILE A 24 -13.86 -11.76 -18.52
N THR A 25 -12.60 -11.35 -18.61
CA THR A 25 -11.41 -12.19 -18.67
C THR A 25 -10.68 -12.22 -17.33
N LEU A 26 -9.65 -13.05 -17.20
CA LEU A 26 -8.76 -13.01 -16.04
C LEU A 26 -7.97 -11.71 -15.95
N ALA A 27 -7.62 -11.10 -17.08
CA ALA A 27 -7.00 -9.78 -17.12
C ALA A 27 -7.90 -8.69 -16.54
N ASP A 28 -9.22 -8.76 -16.80
CA ASP A 28 -10.18 -7.84 -16.18
C ASP A 28 -10.26 -8.05 -14.66
N ILE A 29 -10.24 -9.30 -14.18
CA ILE A 29 -10.19 -9.58 -12.74
C ILE A 29 -8.88 -9.06 -12.13
N ARG A 30 -7.75 -9.21 -12.83
CA ARG A 30 -6.48 -8.62 -12.40
C ARG A 30 -6.62 -7.10 -12.22
N GLU A 31 -7.28 -6.40 -13.13
CA GLU A 31 -7.54 -4.97 -12.95
C GLU A 31 -8.36 -4.67 -11.70
N LEU A 32 -9.35 -5.51 -11.34
CA LEU A 32 -10.12 -5.35 -10.10
C LEU A 32 -9.21 -5.46 -8.87
N VAL A 33 -8.28 -6.42 -8.87
CA VAL A 33 -7.27 -6.58 -7.81
C VAL A 33 -6.39 -5.33 -7.71
N MET A 34 -5.88 -4.84 -8.85
CA MET A 34 -5.02 -3.64 -8.88
C MET A 34 -5.75 -2.37 -8.44
N LYS A 35 -7.06 -2.28 -8.68
CA LYS A 35 -7.94 -1.19 -8.24
C LYS A 35 -8.37 -1.33 -6.77
N GLY A 36 -7.99 -2.40 -6.08
CA GLY A 36 -8.39 -2.66 -4.70
C GLY A 36 -9.89 -2.93 -4.54
N VAL A 37 -10.57 -3.39 -5.60
CA VAL A 37 -12.00 -3.69 -5.56
C VAL A 37 -12.22 -4.98 -4.77
N ASN A 38 -13.12 -4.93 -3.79
CA ASN A 38 -13.55 -6.13 -3.08
C ASN A 38 -14.52 -6.94 -3.96
N PHE A 39 -14.14 -8.15 -4.35
CA PHE A 39 -14.95 -9.03 -5.18
C PHE A 39 -14.92 -10.48 -4.68
N GLN A 40 -15.92 -11.26 -5.10
CA GLN A 40 -15.98 -12.70 -4.90
C GLN A 40 -16.27 -13.40 -6.23
N VAL A 41 -15.62 -14.53 -6.46
CA VAL A 41 -15.90 -15.39 -7.62
C VAL A 41 -16.68 -16.61 -7.16
N ILE A 42 -17.92 -16.75 -7.61
CA ILE A 42 -18.80 -17.86 -7.23
C ILE A 42 -19.04 -18.78 -8.43
N ASP A 43 -18.86 -20.08 -8.23
CA ASP A 43 -19.22 -21.08 -9.24
C ASP A 43 -20.74 -21.15 -9.42
N THR A 44 -21.22 -21.09 -10.65
CA THR A 44 -22.66 -21.09 -10.90
C THR A 44 -23.32 -22.42 -10.61
N ASN A 45 -22.59 -23.52 -10.71
CA ASN A 45 -23.08 -24.88 -10.51
C ASN A 45 -22.94 -25.30 -9.06
N SER A 46 -21.72 -25.26 -8.50
CA SER A 46 -21.45 -25.74 -7.13
C SER A 46 -21.79 -24.71 -6.05
N LYS A 47 -21.93 -23.43 -6.42
CA LYS A 47 -22.06 -22.29 -5.48
C LYS A 47 -20.86 -22.10 -4.56
N GLU A 48 -19.74 -22.74 -4.86
CA GLU A 48 -18.50 -22.59 -4.10
C GLU A 48 -17.84 -21.24 -4.37
N ASP A 49 -17.15 -20.73 -3.36
CA ASP A 49 -16.27 -19.58 -3.48
C ASP A 49 -14.94 -20.00 -4.12
N LEU A 50 -14.74 -19.56 -5.35
CA LEU A 50 -13.56 -19.81 -6.17
C LEU A 50 -12.55 -18.66 -6.14
N THR A 51 -12.78 -17.60 -5.35
CA THR A 51 -11.95 -16.40 -5.30
C THR A 51 -10.47 -16.74 -5.12
N ARG A 52 -10.15 -17.62 -4.16
CA ARG A 52 -8.78 -18.07 -3.91
C ARG A 52 -8.16 -18.75 -5.13
N SER A 53 -8.89 -19.64 -5.79
CA SER A 53 -8.38 -20.38 -6.95
C SER A 53 -8.11 -19.47 -8.15
N ILE A 54 -8.96 -18.46 -8.37
CA ILE A 54 -8.79 -17.47 -9.43
C ILE A 54 -7.60 -16.56 -9.15
N LEU A 55 -7.41 -16.11 -7.90
CA LEU A 55 -6.25 -15.30 -7.52
C LEU A 55 -4.93 -16.06 -7.73
N LEU A 56 -4.89 -17.35 -7.39
CA LEU A 56 -3.73 -18.21 -7.68
C LEU A 56 -3.47 -18.37 -9.17
N GLN A 57 -4.54 -18.49 -9.98
CA GLN A 57 -4.39 -18.54 -11.44
C GLN A 57 -3.81 -17.24 -12.00
N ILE A 58 -4.30 -16.08 -11.53
CA ILE A 58 -3.77 -14.78 -11.93
C ILE A 58 -2.29 -14.66 -11.56
N MET A 59 -1.90 -15.04 -10.33
CA MET A 59 -0.49 -15.05 -9.91
C MET A 59 0.39 -15.90 -10.83
N LEU A 60 -0.08 -17.08 -11.24
CA LEU A 60 0.67 -17.96 -12.14
C LEU A 60 0.83 -17.33 -13.54
N GLU A 61 -0.22 -16.70 -14.07
CA GLU A 61 -0.15 -16.01 -15.36
C GLU A 61 0.84 -14.84 -15.33
N GLU A 62 0.85 -14.03 -14.27
CA GLU A 62 1.80 -12.91 -14.11
C GLU A 62 3.26 -13.38 -13.98
N GLU A 63 3.52 -14.45 -13.21
CA GLU A 63 4.86 -15.04 -13.08
C GLU A 63 5.42 -15.53 -14.42
N SER A 64 4.56 -16.05 -15.31
CA SER A 64 4.95 -16.50 -16.64
C SER A 64 5.19 -15.36 -17.64
N GLY A 65 4.74 -14.14 -17.33
CA GLY A 65 4.61 -13.01 -18.25
C GLY A 65 5.84 -12.12 -18.45
N GLY A 66 6.96 -12.38 -17.76
CA GLY A 66 8.27 -11.76 -18.09
C GLY A 66 9.05 -11.12 -16.93
N HIS A 67 8.43 -10.92 -15.76
CA HIS A 67 9.12 -10.44 -14.56
C HIS A 67 8.70 -11.26 -13.33
N PRO A 68 9.25 -12.48 -13.16
CA PRO A 68 8.94 -13.31 -12.01
C PRO A 68 9.37 -12.61 -10.72
N LEU A 69 8.44 -12.46 -9.79
CA LEU A 69 8.66 -11.90 -8.45
C LEU A 69 9.15 -13.00 -7.50
N PHE A 70 8.69 -14.24 -7.68
CA PHE A 70 9.03 -15.35 -6.80
C PHE A 70 10.29 -16.09 -7.27
N SER A 71 11.30 -16.17 -6.40
CA SER A 71 12.45 -17.06 -6.63
C SER A 71 12.07 -18.53 -6.40
N ALA A 72 12.75 -19.45 -7.08
CA ALA A 72 12.56 -20.90 -6.88
C ALA A 72 12.79 -21.32 -5.41
N ASN A 73 13.74 -20.68 -4.72
CA ASN A 73 13.99 -20.91 -3.30
C ASN A 73 12.80 -20.47 -2.43
N MET A 74 12.21 -19.31 -2.73
CA MET A 74 11.03 -18.81 -2.02
C MET A 74 9.83 -19.74 -2.21
N LEU A 75 9.54 -20.16 -3.44
CA LEU A 75 8.47 -21.12 -3.72
C LEU A 75 8.69 -22.45 -2.99
N SER A 76 9.92 -22.97 -2.99
CA SER A 76 10.27 -24.20 -2.28
C SER A 76 10.05 -24.09 -0.77
N GLN A 77 10.40 -22.95 -0.17
CA GLN A 77 10.16 -22.69 1.24
C GLN A 77 8.66 -22.60 1.53
N ILE A 78 7.91 -21.83 0.74
CA ILE A 78 6.45 -21.72 0.86
C ILE A 78 5.82 -23.12 0.85
N ILE A 79 6.18 -23.97 -0.11
CA ILE A 79 5.65 -25.34 -0.22
C ILE A 79 6.01 -26.20 1.00
N ARG A 80 7.24 -26.13 1.51
CA ARG A 80 7.65 -26.89 2.71
C ARG A 80 6.86 -26.49 3.96
N PHE A 81 6.54 -25.21 4.11
CA PHE A 81 5.74 -24.73 5.24
C PHE A 81 4.27 -25.16 5.18
N TYR A 82 3.76 -25.64 4.03
CA TYR A 82 2.43 -26.23 3.93
C TYR A 82 2.35 -27.65 4.51
N ASP A 83 3.47 -28.37 4.61
CA ASP A 83 3.54 -29.76 5.12
C ASP A 83 3.89 -29.82 6.61
N ASP A 84 4.35 -28.71 7.19
CA ASP A 84 4.76 -28.65 8.59
C ASP A 84 3.64 -28.13 9.51
N THR A 85 3.67 -28.55 10.78
CA THR A 85 2.65 -28.29 11.82
C THR A 85 2.46 -26.79 12.12
N PHE A 86 3.35 -25.95 11.60
CA PHE A 86 3.39 -24.49 11.80
C PHE A 86 2.71 -23.68 10.67
N GLN A 87 1.94 -24.32 9.78
CA GLN A 87 1.25 -23.68 8.65
C GLN A 87 0.51 -22.38 9.04
N GLY A 88 -0.19 -22.37 10.17
CA GLY A 88 -0.96 -21.21 10.65
C GLY A 88 -0.08 -20.04 11.14
N MET A 89 1.11 -20.32 11.66
CA MET A 89 2.04 -19.29 12.14
C MET A 89 2.76 -18.61 10.97
N PHE A 90 3.24 -19.39 10.01
CA PHE A 90 3.90 -18.85 8.81
C PHE A 90 2.93 -18.00 7.97
N ALA A 91 1.68 -18.47 7.77
CA ALA A 91 0.68 -17.73 7.02
C ALA A 91 0.39 -16.34 7.63
N ARG A 92 0.22 -16.27 8.96
CA ARG A 92 0.00 -15.01 9.68
C ARG A 92 1.21 -14.07 9.60
N TYR A 93 2.41 -14.60 9.78
CA TYR A 93 3.64 -13.80 9.66
C TYR A 93 3.79 -13.18 8.27
N LEU A 94 3.50 -13.95 7.21
CA LEU A 94 3.57 -13.47 5.84
C LEU A 94 2.51 -12.40 5.56
N GLU A 95 1.29 -12.59 6.03
CA GLU A 95 0.20 -11.60 5.91
C GLU A 95 0.55 -10.28 6.61
N GLU A 96 1.06 -10.34 7.85
CA GLU A 96 1.50 -9.16 8.60
C GLU A 96 2.68 -8.46 7.91
N SER A 97 3.67 -9.22 7.43
CA SER A 97 4.83 -8.68 6.73
C SER A 97 4.45 -8.00 5.41
N LEU A 98 3.55 -8.61 4.62
CA LEU A 98 3.03 -8.01 3.39
C LEU A 98 2.21 -6.75 3.66
N THR A 99 1.38 -6.75 4.71
CA THR A 99 0.61 -5.57 5.12
C THR A 99 1.52 -4.42 5.54
N MET A 100 2.58 -4.71 6.29
CA MET A 100 3.59 -3.71 6.68
C MET A 100 4.34 -3.17 5.47
N PHE A 101 4.73 -4.03 4.53
CA PHE A 101 5.40 -3.64 3.29
C PHE A 101 4.51 -2.73 2.43
N ALA A 102 3.24 -3.08 2.26
CA ALA A 102 2.27 -2.27 1.51
C ALA A 102 2.08 -0.87 2.13
N LYS A 103 1.95 -0.78 3.47
CA LYS A 103 1.89 0.50 4.19
C LYS A 103 3.15 1.34 4.01
N GLN A 104 4.32 0.70 4.05
CA GLN A 104 5.59 1.41 3.83
C GLN A 104 5.71 1.94 2.41
N GLN A 105 5.28 1.17 1.39
CA GLN A 105 5.25 1.62 0.01
C GLN A 105 4.31 2.82 -0.18
N GLU A 106 3.13 2.81 0.45
CA GLU A 106 2.19 3.94 0.44
C GLU A 106 2.77 5.19 1.09
N GLN A 107 3.50 5.04 2.22
CA GLN A 107 4.20 6.13 2.89
C GLN A 107 5.36 6.69 2.04
N LEU A 108 6.13 5.84 1.37
CA LEU A 108 7.21 6.26 0.48
C LEU A 108 6.69 6.92 -0.80
N GLY A 109 5.60 6.41 -1.38
CA GLY A 109 4.93 7.02 -2.53
C GLY A 109 4.33 8.39 -2.20
N SER A 110 3.71 8.54 -1.02
CA SER A 110 3.15 9.82 -0.57
C SER A 110 4.22 10.86 -0.21
N THR A 111 5.39 10.42 0.28
CA THR A 111 6.53 11.32 0.56
C THR A 111 7.35 11.68 -0.68
N MET A 112 7.39 10.82 -1.72
CA MET A 112 7.97 11.18 -3.03
C MET A 112 7.02 12.04 -3.88
N GLY A 113 5.71 12.06 -3.58
CA GLY A 113 4.73 12.95 -4.22
C GLY A 113 4.82 14.41 -3.75
N THR A 114 5.49 14.69 -2.63
CA THR A 114 5.96 16.03 -2.29
C THR A 114 7.29 16.26 -3.00
N ASP A 115 7.28 17.19 -3.95
CA ASP A 115 8.44 17.72 -4.65
C ASP A 115 9.69 17.67 -3.74
N PRO A 116 10.76 16.94 -4.08
CA PRO A 116 11.95 16.82 -3.24
C PRO A 116 12.50 18.19 -2.79
N MET A 117 12.25 19.24 -3.59
CA MET A 117 12.52 20.63 -3.20
C MET A 117 11.65 21.11 -2.03
N LYS A 118 10.36 20.78 -1.95
CA LYS A 118 9.50 21.10 -0.80
C LYS A 118 9.95 20.40 0.47
N ALA A 119 10.27 19.10 0.40
CA ALA A 119 10.78 18.37 1.56
C ALA A 119 12.09 19.01 2.09
N MET A 120 12.99 19.41 1.19
CA MET A 120 14.20 20.14 1.56
C MET A 120 13.90 21.54 2.10
N THR A 121 12.92 22.25 1.53
CA THR A 121 12.51 23.59 1.97
C THR A 121 11.88 23.56 3.37
N ASP A 122 11.05 22.56 3.66
CA ASP A 122 10.43 22.37 4.97
C ASP A 122 11.47 22.04 6.05
N LEU A 123 12.48 21.21 5.71
CA LEU A 123 13.61 20.93 6.58
C LEU A 123 14.47 22.18 6.82
N ALA A 124 14.74 22.96 5.77
CA ALA A 124 15.51 24.20 5.86
C ALA A 124 14.78 25.27 6.70
N GLN A 125 13.46 25.43 6.53
CA GLN A 125 12.64 26.35 7.32
C GLN A 125 12.60 25.98 8.80
N ARG A 126 12.40 24.69 9.13
CA ARG A 126 12.46 24.22 10.52
C ARG A 126 13.83 24.45 11.15
N ASN A 127 14.91 24.17 10.42
CA ASN A 127 16.26 24.41 10.92
C ASN A 127 16.47 25.90 11.18
N MET A 128 16.16 26.76 10.21
CA MET A 128 16.26 28.22 10.34
C MET A 128 15.44 28.79 11.51
N GLN A 129 14.23 28.28 11.75
CA GLN A 129 13.42 28.68 12.91
C GLN A 129 14.09 28.30 14.24
N MET A 130 14.63 27.09 14.35
CA MET A 130 15.38 26.67 15.55
C MET A 130 16.64 27.52 15.78
N TRP A 131 17.38 27.86 14.72
CA TRP A 131 18.52 28.78 14.82
C TRP A 131 18.10 30.19 15.21
N ALA A 132 17.01 30.71 14.65
CA ALA A 132 16.47 32.02 14.98
C ALA A 132 15.97 32.09 16.43
N ASP A 133 15.32 31.04 16.93
CA ASP A 133 14.86 30.94 18.32
C ASP A 133 16.05 30.76 19.29
N MET A 134 17.06 29.98 18.91
CA MET A 134 18.30 29.86 19.68
C MET A 134 19.06 31.20 19.73
N GLN A 135 19.10 31.93 18.61
CA GLN A 135 19.68 33.25 18.55
C GLN A 135 18.89 34.21 19.44
N ASN A 136 17.58 34.33 19.29
CA ASN A 136 16.74 35.21 20.12
C ASN A 136 16.81 34.88 21.61
N SER A 137 16.84 33.60 22.00
CA SER A 137 17.00 33.21 23.40
C SER A 137 18.40 33.52 23.93
N SER A 138 19.46 33.35 23.12
CA SER A 138 20.82 33.74 23.49
C SER A 138 20.99 35.26 23.61
N PHE A 139 20.39 36.03 22.70
CA PHE A 139 20.39 37.50 22.75
C PHE A 139 19.61 38.03 23.96
N LYS A 140 18.47 37.41 24.31
CA LYS A 140 17.73 37.72 25.54
C LYS A 140 18.49 37.33 26.81
N ALA A 141 19.18 36.18 26.81
CA ALA A 141 19.98 35.71 27.94
C ALA A 141 21.26 36.54 28.16
N ALA A 142 21.83 37.11 27.10
CA ALA A 142 22.96 38.02 27.14
C ALA A 142 22.59 39.48 27.52
N GLY A 143 21.33 39.77 27.80
CA GLY A 143 20.89 41.05 28.37
C GLY A 143 20.78 42.23 27.40
N PHE A 144 20.79 42.01 26.08
CA PHE A 144 20.53 43.09 25.12
C PHE A 144 19.03 43.31 24.92
N LYS A 145 18.51 44.46 25.39
CA LYS A 145 17.19 44.97 25.02
C LYS A 145 17.26 45.59 23.62
N PRO A 146 16.36 45.25 22.67
CA PRO A 146 16.21 46.06 21.47
C PRO A 146 15.66 47.43 21.87
N GLY A 147 16.24 48.49 21.29
CA GLY A 147 15.91 49.87 21.57
C GLY A 147 14.41 50.13 21.51
N GLN A 148 13.87 50.58 22.64
CA GLN A 148 12.53 51.13 22.73
C GLN A 148 12.63 52.57 22.22
N ASP A 149 12.14 52.82 21.01
CA ASP A 149 12.02 54.17 20.47
C ASP A 149 11.12 55.00 21.39
N ASP A 150 11.74 55.93 22.09
CA ASP A 150 11.09 56.88 22.98
C ASP A 150 10.46 57.99 22.13
N ASN A 151 9.26 57.74 21.63
CA ASN A 151 8.42 58.79 21.07
C ASN A 151 7.34 59.16 22.09
N SER A 152 7.67 60.03 23.04
CA SER A 152 6.67 60.84 23.73
C SER A 152 7.21 62.18 24.24
N SER A 153 6.87 63.22 23.46
CA SER A 153 6.49 64.58 23.89
C SER A 153 7.48 65.44 24.68
N LYS A 154 8.03 66.46 24.02
CA LYS A 154 7.74 67.88 24.33
C LYS A 154 8.05 68.80 23.16
#